data_AF-A0A831URG4-F1
#
_entry.id   AF-A0A831URG4-F1
#
_cell.length_a   1.000
_cell.length_b   1.000
_cell.length_c   1.000
_cell.angle_alpha   90.00
_cell.angle_beta   90.00
_cell.angle_gamma   90.00
#
_symmetry.space_group_name_H-M   'P 1'
#
loop_
_entity.id
_entity.type
_entity.pdbx_description
1 polymer ?
#
loop_
_entity_poly.entity_id
_entity_poly.type
_entity_poly.pdbx_seq_one_letter_code
_entity_poly.pdbx_strand_id
1 'polypeptide(L)'
;MDRVAAVLRLPARAYLLGNCWYCADILARLSSGPGGDAAMSLLLEARRLASAISAQRRRVDGAECCLAPPLGPGLEPEACDVYGGVAVAGFCYLRCGDLPDEGEYLEAARALVESGLVGRAVALAQSPP
;
A
#
# COMPACT_ATOMS: atom_id res chain seq x y z
N MET A 1 -5.91 11.63 -7.49
CA MET A 1 -5.84 11.15 -6.09
C MET A 1 -6.01 9.64 -6.00
N ASP A 2 -7.08 9.07 -6.56
CA ASP A 2 -7.40 7.62 -6.44
C ASP A 2 -6.28 6.69 -6.93
N ARG A 3 -5.60 7.03 -8.03
CA ARG A 3 -4.48 6.25 -8.54
C ARG A 3 -3.29 6.22 -7.57
N VAL A 4 -2.99 7.35 -6.93
CA VAL A 4 -1.95 7.41 -5.89
C VAL A 4 -2.38 6.62 -4.66
N ALA A 5 -3.62 6.79 -4.21
CA ALA A 5 -4.15 6.01 -3.09
C ALA A 5 -4.13 4.51 -3.36
N ALA A 6 -4.45 4.07 -4.58
CA ALA A 6 -4.38 2.66 -4.99
C ALA A 6 -2.96 2.09 -4.83
N VAL A 7 -1.94 2.84 -5.24
CA VAL A 7 -0.54 2.44 -5.03
C VAL A 7 -0.19 2.41 -3.54
N LEU A 8 -0.59 3.42 -2.77
CA LEU A 8 -0.27 3.52 -1.33
C LEU A 8 -1.00 2.49 -0.46
N ARG A 9 -2.13 1.93 -0.91
CA ARG A 9 -2.87 0.88 -0.18
C ARG A 9 -2.02 -0.36 0.05
N LEU A 10 -1.22 -0.76 -0.93
CA LEU A 10 -0.43 -1.97 -0.85
C LEU A 10 0.65 -1.92 0.25
N PRO A 11 1.52 -0.88 0.33
CA PRO A 11 2.43 -0.71 1.46
C PRO A 11 1.69 -0.47 2.79
N ALA A 12 0.55 0.21 2.79
CA ALA A 12 -0.23 0.42 4.02
C ALA A 12 -0.73 -0.91 4.61
N ARG A 13 -1.32 -1.77 3.78
CA ARG A 13 -1.79 -3.09 4.22
C ARG A 13 -0.64 -4.06 4.49
N ALA A 14 0.46 -3.96 3.74
CA ALA A 14 1.67 -4.74 4.01
C ALA A 14 2.26 -4.40 5.39
N TYR A 15 2.17 -3.15 5.83
CA TYR A 15 2.51 -2.79 7.20
C TYR A 15 1.54 -3.41 8.21
N LEU A 16 0.23 -3.25 8.00
CA LEU A 16 -0.80 -3.73 8.94
C LEU A 16 -0.84 -5.26 9.09
N LEU A 17 -0.58 -6.01 8.02
CA LEU A 17 -0.67 -7.47 7.98
C LEU A 17 0.68 -8.18 8.11
N GLY A 18 1.73 -7.60 7.53
CA GLY A 18 3.04 -8.23 7.35
C GLY A 18 4.19 -7.47 8.00
N ASN A 19 3.91 -6.52 8.89
CA ASN A 19 4.90 -5.76 9.65
C ASN A 19 5.99 -5.10 8.78
N CYS A 20 5.62 -4.61 7.59
CA CYS A 20 6.53 -3.84 6.74
C CYS A 20 6.84 -2.46 7.37
N TRP A 21 7.83 -2.39 8.27
CA TRP A 21 8.23 -1.15 8.95
C TRP A 21 8.71 -0.07 8.00
N TYR A 22 9.40 -0.45 6.92
CA TYR A 22 9.81 0.51 5.90
C TYR A 22 8.62 1.12 5.15
N CYS A 23 7.57 0.34 4.90
CA CYS A 23 6.32 0.85 4.35
C CYS A 23 5.69 1.90 5.28
N ALA A 24 5.70 1.64 6.60
CA ALA A 24 5.20 2.59 7.59
C ALA A 24 6.00 3.91 7.62
N ASP A 25 7.34 3.84 7.54
CA ASP A 25 8.19 5.04 7.50
C ASP A 25 7.86 5.94 6.31
N ILE A 26 7.77 5.37 5.11
CA ILE A 26 7.42 6.13 3.89
C ILE A 26 6.03 6.77 4.03
N LEU A 27 5.04 6.04 4.54
CA LEU A 27 3.68 6.56 4.74
C LEU A 27 3.67 7.68 5.79
N ALA A 28 4.39 7.53 6.90
CA ALA A 28 4.48 8.56 7.94
C ALA A 28 5.14 9.84 7.40
N ARG A 29 6.19 9.70 6.59
CA ARG A 29 6.87 10.82 5.92
C ARG A 29 6.03 11.48 4.84
N LEU A 30 5.14 10.75 4.18
CA LEU A 30 4.15 11.35 3.26
C LEU A 30 3.03 12.07 4.04
N SER A 31 2.60 11.50 5.16
CA SER A 31 1.57 12.07 6.03
C SER A 31 2.01 13.37 6.70
N SER A 32 3.30 13.58 6.93
CA SER A 32 3.83 14.84 7.48
C SER A 32 3.73 16.03 6.50
N GLY A 33 3.26 15.80 5.28
CA GLY A 33 3.01 16.84 4.28
C GLY A 33 4.29 17.41 3.66
N PRO A 34 5.22 16.58 3.16
CA PRO A 34 6.36 17.08 2.41
C PRO A 34 5.85 17.81 1.17
N GLY A 35 6.56 18.85 0.75
CA GLY A 35 6.27 19.60 -0.48
C GLY A 35 7.18 19.19 -1.64
N GLY A 36 6.74 19.48 -2.86
CA GLY A 36 7.56 19.43 -4.07
C GLY A 36 8.33 18.13 -4.27
N ASP A 37 9.63 18.25 -4.53
CA ASP A 37 10.51 17.11 -4.86
C ASP A 37 10.63 16.08 -3.75
N ALA A 38 10.50 16.49 -2.48
CA ALA A 38 10.53 15.56 -1.35
C ALA A 38 9.30 14.65 -1.36
N ALA A 39 8.12 15.21 -1.62
CA ALA A 39 6.89 14.43 -1.77
C ALA A 39 6.95 13.51 -2.99
N MET A 40 7.40 14.04 -4.13
CA MET A 40 7.53 13.25 -5.35
C MET A 40 8.48 12.06 -5.14
N SER A 41 9.62 12.29 -4.52
CA SER A 41 10.60 11.24 -4.22
C SER A 41 10.02 10.13 -3.35
N LEU A 42 9.28 10.51 -2.30
CA LEU A 42 8.59 9.55 -1.42
C LEU A 42 7.48 8.78 -2.14
N LEU A 43 6.72 9.43 -3.04
CA LEU A 43 5.71 8.77 -3.86
C LEU A 43 6.33 7.76 -4.84
N LEU A 44 7.47 8.10 -5.46
CA LEU A 44 8.20 7.16 -6.33
C LEU A 44 8.73 5.96 -5.55
N GLU A 45 9.25 6.19 -4.34
CA GLU A 45 9.70 5.13 -3.45
C GLU A 45 8.54 4.22 -3.02
N ALA A 46 7.40 4.80 -2.64
CA ALA A 46 6.19 4.05 -2.29
C ALA A 46 5.69 3.19 -3.46
N ARG A 47 5.76 3.71 -4.70
CA ARG A 47 5.43 2.94 -5.90
C ARG A 47 6.38 1.77 -6.10
N ARG A 48 7.69 1.97 -5.95
CA ARG A 48 8.68 0.88 -6.06
C ARG A 48 8.39 -0.23 -5.06
N LEU A 49 8.05 0.12 -3.81
CA LEU A 49 7.65 -0.85 -2.79
C LEU A 49 6.37 -1.59 -3.19
N ALA A 50 5.34 -0.87 -3.64
CA ALA A 50 4.11 -1.49 -4.11
C ALA A 50 4.38 -2.48 -5.27
N SER A 51 5.19 -2.09 -6.26
CA SER A 51 5.58 -2.96 -7.36
C SER A 51 6.36 -4.20 -6.89
N ALA A 52 7.28 -4.04 -5.93
CA ALA A 52 8.05 -5.16 -5.37
C ALA A 52 7.18 -6.14 -4.56
N ILE A 53 6.18 -5.63 -3.84
CA ILE A 53 5.16 -6.46 -3.16
C ILE A 53 4.29 -7.17 -4.22
N SER A 54 3.84 -6.44 -5.24
CA SER A 54 3.01 -6.98 -6.32
C SER A 54 3.72 -8.04 -7.17
N ALA A 55 5.04 -7.95 -7.31
CA ALA A 55 5.84 -8.94 -8.02
C ALA A 55 5.87 -10.31 -7.32
N GLN A 56 5.56 -10.37 -6.03
CA GLN A 56 5.48 -11.61 -5.25
C GLN A 56 4.07 -12.24 -5.26
N ARG A 57 3.24 -11.85 -6.23
CA ARG A 57 1.87 -12.33 -6.39
C ARG A 57 1.83 -13.85 -6.53
N ARG A 58 0.94 -14.48 -5.77
CA ARG A 58 0.68 -15.92 -5.81
C ARG A 58 -0.78 -16.21 -5.45
N ARG A 59 -1.27 -17.37 -5.87
CA ARG A 59 -2.61 -17.83 -5.51
C ARG A 59 -2.60 -18.51 -4.13
N VAL A 60 -3.49 -18.10 -3.24
CA VAL A 60 -3.70 -18.66 -1.90
C VAL A 60 -5.21 -18.82 -1.70
N ASP A 61 -5.66 -20.05 -1.47
CA ASP A 61 -7.09 -20.40 -1.30
C ASP A 61 -8.03 -19.76 -2.36
N GLY A 62 -7.61 -19.82 -3.62
CA GLY A 62 -8.36 -19.24 -4.74
C GLY A 62 -8.23 -17.73 -4.93
N ALA A 63 -7.62 -17.00 -3.99
CA ALA A 63 -7.39 -15.56 -4.06
C ALA A 63 -5.96 -15.19 -4.49
N GLU A 64 -5.82 -14.09 -5.23
CA GLU A 64 -4.51 -13.53 -5.62
C GLU A 64 -3.93 -12.69 -4.46
N CYS A 65 -2.90 -13.22 -3.82
CA CYS A 65 -2.26 -12.64 -2.64
C CYS A 65 -0.82 -12.22 -2.94
N CYS A 66 -0.39 -11.17 -2.26
CA CYS A 66 0.95 -10.64 -2.28
C CYS A 66 1.62 -10.95 -0.96
N LEU A 67 2.89 -11.35 -0.99
CA LEU A 67 3.66 -11.58 0.23
C LEU A 67 4.22 -10.26 0.74
N ALA A 68 3.94 -9.97 2.01
CA ALA A 68 4.66 -9.00 2.82
C ALA A 68 5.34 -9.77 3.95
N PRO A 69 6.64 -10.10 3.83
CA PRO A 69 7.38 -10.75 4.90
C PRO A 69 7.75 -9.76 6.02
N PRO A 70 7.72 -10.14 7.31
CA PRO A 70 7.12 -11.36 7.85
C PRO A 70 5.62 -11.19 8.14
N LEU A 71 4.81 -12.15 7.68
CA LEU A 71 3.43 -12.33 8.14
C LEU A 71 3.46 -12.43 9.67
N GLY A 72 2.79 -11.50 10.37
CA GLY A 72 2.67 -11.57 11.82
C GLY A 72 1.92 -12.82 12.28
N PRO A 73 1.78 -13.07 13.59
CA PRO A 73 0.79 -14.04 14.06
C PRO A 73 -0.55 -13.72 13.39
N GLY A 74 -1.25 -14.77 12.93
CA GLY A 74 -2.51 -14.59 12.20
C GLY A 74 -3.45 -13.68 12.96
N LEU A 75 -3.86 -12.58 12.33
CA LEU A 75 -5.03 -11.84 12.77
C LEU A 75 -6.24 -12.77 12.76
N GLU A 76 -7.20 -12.50 13.64
CA GLU A 76 -8.53 -13.11 13.52
C GLU A 76 -9.06 -12.93 12.09
N PRO A 77 -9.77 -13.92 11.52
CA PRO A 77 -10.20 -13.90 10.13
C PRO A 77 -10.94 -12.61 9.73
N GLU A 78 -11.78 -12.07 10.61
CA GLU A 78 -12.52 -10.83 10.41
C GLU A 78 -11.58 -9.62 10.32
N ALA A 79 -10.59 -9.54 11.21
CA ALA A 79 -9.59 -8.47 11.18
C ALA A 79 -8.70 -8.58 9.94
N CYS A 80 -8.36 -9.81 9.53
CA CYS A 80 -7.62 -10.06 8.30
C CYS A 80 -8.38 -9.51 7.08
N ASP A 81 -9.69 -9.77 6.99
CA ASP A 81 -10.51 -9.31 5.87
C ASP A 81 -10.66 -7.79 5.85
N VAL A 82 -10.88 -7.16 7.01
CA VAL A 82 -10.97 -5.69 7.18
C VAL A 82 -9.72 -4.99 6.66
N TYR A 83 -8.54 -5.54 6.92
CA TYR A 83 -7.27 -4.98 6.42
C TYR A 83 -6.90 -5.44 5.01
N GLY A 84 -7.83 -6.09 4.29
CA GLY A 84 -7.67 -6.48 2.90
C GLY A 84 -6.82 -7.73 2.71
N GLY A 85 -6.84 -8.67 3.66
CA GLY A 85 -6.15 -9.94 3.60
C GLY A 85 -7.09 -11.16 3.46
N VAL A 86 -6.50 -12.35 3.37
CA VAL A 86 -7.16 -13.66 3.29
C VAL A 86 -6.58 -14.53 4.39
N ALA A 87 -7.43 -14.98 5.32
CA ALA A 87 -7.01 -15.82 6.43
C ALA A 87 -6.94 -17.29 6.01
N VAL A 88 -5.75 -17.89 6.01
CA VAL A 88 -5.54 -19.30 5.63
C VAL A 88 -4.56 -19.94 6.60
N ALA A 89 -4.96 -21.06 7.19
CA ALA A 89 -4.14 -21.87 8.10
C ALA A 89 -3.46 -21.06 9.24
N GLY A 90 -4.16 -20.06 9.80
CA GLY A 90 -3.64 -19.21 10.87
C GLY A 90 -2.70 -18.09 10.41
N PHE A 91 -2.66 -17.78 9.12
CA PHE A 91 -1.92 -16.65 8.56
C PHE A 91 -2.87 -15.70 7.81
N CYS A 92 -2.56 -14.40 7.81
CA CYS A 92 -3.29 -13.40 7.03
C CYS A 92 -2.49 -12.97 5.80
N TYR A 93 -2.93 -13.37 4.61
CA TYR A 93 -2.26 -13.06 3.33
C TYR A 93 -2.83 -11.79 2.72
N LEU A 94 -1.98 -10.81 2.41
CA LEU A 94 -2.40 -9.55 1.79
C LEU A 94 -2.97 -9.77 0.38
N ARG A 95 -4.17 -9.23 0.06
CA ARG A 95 -4.67 -9.18 -1.33
C ARG A 95 -3.89 -8.12 -2.12
N CYS A 96 -3.40 -8.49 -3.30
CA CYS A 96 -2.54 -7.62 -4.11
C CYS A 96 -3.24 -6.34 -4.62
N GLY A 97 -4.51 -6.46 -5.04
CA GLY A 97 -5.12 -5.44 -5.89
C GLY A 97 -4.37 -5.22 -7.21
N ASP A 98 -4.90 -4.32 -8.02
CA ASP A 98 -4.26 -3.88 -9.26
C ASP A 98 -3.58 -2.53 -9.05
N LEU A 99 -2.34 -2.44 -9.54
CA LEU A 99 -1.60 -1.19 -9.59
C LEU A 99 -1.94 -0.46 -10.90
N PRO A 100 -2.11 0.87 -10.88
CA PRO A 100 -2.25 1.65 -12.09
C PRO A 100 -0.99 1.56 -12.96
N ASP A 101 -1.15 1.90 -14.24
CA ASP A 101 -0.01 2.05 -15.14
C ASP A 101 0.99 3.10 -14.62
N GLU A 102 2.26 2.96 -15.01
CA GLU A 102 3.31 3.89 -14.62
C GLU A 102 3.01 5.33 -15.03
N GLY A 103 2.60 5.56 -16.28
CA GLY A 103 2.29 6.88 -16.80
C GLY A 103 1.13 7.51 -16.04
N GLU A 104 0.03 6.77 -15.91
CA GLU A 104 -1.16 7.22 -15.15
C GLU A 104 -0.82 7.57 -13.70
N TYR A 105 0.05 6.78 -13.06
CA TYR A 105 0.50 7.07 -11.71
C TYR A 105 1.34 8.34 -11.64
N LEU A 106 2.32 8.50 -12.53
CA LEU A 106 3.23 9.65 -12.52
C LEU A 106 2.50 10.96 -12.77
N GLU A 107 1.52 10.97 -13.68
CA GLU A 107 0.64 12.12 -13.90
C GLU A 107 -0.16 12.45 -12.65
N ALA A 108 -0.81 11.44 -12.05
CA ALA A 108 -1.61 11.62 -10.84
C ALA A 108 -0.75 12.07 -9.64
N ALA A 109 0.47 11.57 -9.51
CA ALA A 109 1.41 11.94 -8.45
C ALA A 109 1.86 13.39 -8.57
N ARG A 110 2.19 13.87 -9.78
CA ARG A 110 2.55 15.27 -10.04
C ARG A 110 1.42 16.21 -9.64
N ALA A 111 0.22 15.96 -10.16
CA ALA A 111 -0.96 16.77 -9.83
C ALA A 111 -1.26 16.76 -8.32
N LEU A 112 -1.06 15.63 -7.64
CA LEU A 112 -1.29 15.52 -6.20
C LEU A 112 -0.28 16.36 -5.40
N VAL A 113 1.00 16.32 -5.77
CA VAL A 113 2.06 17.11 -5.13
C VAL A 113 1.78 18.61 -5.31
N GLU A 114 1.44 19.04 -6.53
CA GLU A 114 1.08 20.44 -6.83
C GLU A 114 -0.14 20.91 -6.04
N SER A 115 -1.12 20.03 -5.84
CA SER A 115 -2.34 20.34 -5.06
C SER A 115 -2.12 20.39 -3.53
N GLY A 116 -0.98 19.91 -3.02
CA GLY A 116 -0.72 19.80 -1.58
C GLY A 116 -1.59 18.75 -0.86
N LEU A 117 -2.24 17.84 -1.60
CA LEU A 117 -3.19 16.86 -1.05
C LEU A 117 -2.56 15.49 -0.76
N VAL A 118 -1.22 15.42 -0.67
CA VAL A 118 -0.47 14.17 -0.44
C VAL A 118 -0.95 13.44 0.82
N GLY A 119 -1.06 14.15 1.95
CA GLY A 119 -1.55 13.57 3.20
C GLY A 119 -2.97 13.00 3.11
N ARG A 120 -3.85 13.61 2.29
CA ARG A 120 -5.20 13.08 2.05
C ARG A 120 -5.17 11.77 1.27
N ALA A 121 -4.27 11.65 0.29
CA ALA A 121 -4.11 10.39 -0.44
C ALA A 121 -3.58 9.26 0.48
N VAL A 122 -2.69 9.59 1.43
CA VAL A 122 -2.23 8.62 2.45
C VAL A 122 -3.39 8.19 3.35
N ALA A 123 -4.18 9.13 3.87
CA ALA A 123 -5.35 8.82 4.69
C ALA A 123 -6.38 7.93 3.96
N LEU A 124 -6.63 8.23 2.68
CA LEU A 124 -7.51 7.43 1.83
C LEU A 124 -6.97 6.00 1.60
N ALA A 125 -5.64 5.85 1.52
CA ALA A 125 -5.01 4.56 1.34
C ALA A 125 -5.00 3.69 2.62
N GLN A 126 -5.03 4.32 3.79
CA GLN A 126 -5.07 3.65 5.10
C GLN A 126 -6.48 3.34 5.58
N SER A 127 -7.50 3.89 4.92
CA SER A 127 -8.90 3.63 5.25
C SER A 127 -9.26 2.17 4.91
N PRO A 128 -10.06 1.48 5.75
CA PRO A 128 -10.70 0.22 5.38
C PRO A 128 -11.49 0.37 4.06
N PRO A 129 -11.59 -0.69 3.25
CA PRO A 129 -12.38 -0.68 2.02
C PRO A 129 -13.87 -0.43 2.25
#